data_AF-A0A3M5FWK8-F1
#
_entry.id   AF-A0A3M5FWK8-F1
#
_cell.length_a   1.000
_cell.length_b   1.000
_cell.length_c   1.000
_cell.angle_alpha   90.00
_cell.angle_beta   90.00
_cell.angle_gamma   90.00
#
_symmetry.space_group_name_H-M   'P 1'
#
loop_
_entity.id
_entity.type
_entity.pdbx_description
1 polymer ?
#
loop_
_entity_poly.entity_id
_entity_poly.type
_entity_poly.pdbx_seq_one_letter_code
_entity_poly.pdbx_strand_id
1 'polypeptide(L)'
;MKIARVVIENFRSIEHADINLADFNIFVGQNNTGKTNFFEAVSWFYNGNALSADQKFQRNNSLETSVTVEFSNVQHGLENMRAEGNQTKIRNIIGNSDSVVVKRSSIDPKKRVIEINGTVAKNPAGFDSALNDFLPKFEYIHTRQYYEELTKYNQKSAVGIMLSSVIEEILNDDPKYKAFRGCKPEPQKIPSPQLQPCQ
;
A
#
# COMPACT_ATOMS: atom_id res chain seq x y z
N MET A 1 -4.26 0.23 -12.20
CA MET A 1 -4.71 1.26 -11.24
C MET A 1 -3.57 2.22 -10.91
N LYS A 2 -3.86 3.51 -10.73
CA LYS A 2 -2.89 4.56 -10.39
C LYS A 2 -3.51 5.66 -9.53
N ILE A 3 -2.69 6.45 -8.85
CA ILE A 3 -3.15 7.62 -8.09
C ILE A 3 -3.43 8.76 -9.07
N ALA A 4 -4.65 9.31 -9.05
CA ALA A 4 -5.08 10.42 -9.91
C ALA A 4 -5.06 11.77 -9.17
N ARG A 5 -5.39 11.78 -7.87
CA ARG A 5 -5.47 13.00 -7.07
C ARG A 5 -5.19 12.71 -5.60
N VAL A 6 -4.56 13.66 -4.92
CA VAL A 6 -4.28 13.60 -3.49
C VAL A 6 -4.75 14.90 -2.85
N VAL A 7 -5.59 14.79 -1.83
CA VAL A 7 -6.05 15.91 -0.99
C VAL A 7 -5.54 15.69 0.43
N ILE A 8 -4.89 16.69 1.02
CA ILE A 8 -4.33 16.66 2.37
C ILE A 8 -4.95 17.80 3.18
N GLU A 9 -5.40 17.48 4.38
CA GLU A 9 -5.93 18.43 5.36
C GLU A 9 -5.13 18.33 6.66
N ASN A 10 -4.70 19.47 7.19
CA ASN A 10 -4.09 19.64 8.50
C ASN A 10 -2.89 18.70 8.81
N PHE A 11 -1.95 18.53 7.89
CA PHE A 11 -0.75 17.72 8.08
C PHE A 11 0.52 18.58 8.15
N ARG A 12 1.22 18.58 9.30
CA ARG A 12 2.46 19.36 9.54
C ARG A 12 2.33 20.85 9.20
N SER A 13 2.89 21.28 8.07
CA SER A 13 2.83 22.67 7.59
C SER A 13 1.74 22.88 6.52
N ILE A 14 1.04 21.81 6.13
CA ILE A 14 0.01 21.82 5.10
C ILE A 14 -1.33 21.97 5.81
N GLU A 15 -1.96 23.13 5.65
CA GLU A 15 -3.35 23.33 6.06
C GLU A 15 -4.29 22.60 5.09
N HIS A 16 -4.14 22.91 3.80
CA HIS A 16 -4.86 22.27 2.71
C HIS A 16 -3.93 22.13 1.50
N ALA A 17 -3.96 20.97 0.84
CA ALA A 17 -3.33 20.77 -0.46
C ALA A 17 -4.18 19.83 -1.32
N ASP A 18 -4.40 20.21 -2.57
CA ASP A 18 -5.17 19.44 -3.55
C ASP A 18 -4.38 19.35 -4.85
N ILE A 19 -3.89 18.16 -5.16
CA ILE A 19 -2.92 17.94 -6.24
C ILE A 19 -3.38 16.81 -7.15
N ASN A 20 -3.57 17.12 -8.43
CA ASN A 20 -3.75 16.13 -9.49
C ASN A 20 -2.40 15.56 -9.90
N LEU A 21 -2.34 14.24 -10.05
CA LEU A 21 -1.13 13.50 -10.40
C LEU A 21 -1.27 12.85 -11.77
N ALA A 22 -0.19 12.91 -12.54
CA ALA A 22 0.00 12.16 -13.78
C ALA A 22 0.84 10.89 -13.52
N ASP A 23 1.18 10.16 -14.57
CA ASP A 23 2.05 8.98 -14.47
C ASP A 23 3.49 9.36 -14.04
N PHE A 24 3.88 10.61 -14.28
CA PHE A 24 5.15 11.17 -13.86
C PHE A 24 4.96 12.60 -13.35
N ASN A 25 5.46 12.89 -12.15
CA ASN A 25 5.24 14.16 -11.46
C ASN A 25 6.58 14.71 -10.96
N ILE A 26 6.85 15.99 -11.20
CA ILE A 26 8.01 16.70 -10.67
C ILE A 26 7.52 17.79 -9.73
N PHE A 27 7.97 17.74 -8.47
CA PHE A 27 7.65 18.74 -7.46
C PHE A 27 8.83 19.70 -7.26
N VAL A 28 8.69 20.94 -7.73
CA VAL A 28 9.70 22.00 -7.61
C VAL A 28 9.21 23.09 -6.67
N GLY A 29 10.10 23.64 -5.84
CA GLY A 29 9.78 24.75 -4.94
C GLY A 29 10.91 25.02 -3.96
N GLN A 30 10.77 26.09 -3.16
CA GLN A 30 11.75 26.44 -2.13
C GLN A 30 11.88 25.34 -1.06
N ASN A 31 13.03 25.32 -0.40
CA ASN A 31 13.23 24.43 0.74
C ASN A 31 12.25 24.79 1.86
N ASN A 32 11.82 23.78 2.61
CA ASN A 32 10.92 23.92 3.75
C ASN A 32 9.48 24.38 3.42
N THR A 33 9.09 24.41 2.15
CA THR A 33 7.70 24.74 1.73
C THR A 33 6.73 23.55 1.84
N GLY A 34 7.12 22.44 2.46
CA GLY A 34 6.24 21.29 2.68
C GLY A 34 6.27 20.20 1.61
N LYS A 35 7.20 20.24 0.64
CA LYS A 35 7.38 19.15 -0.35
C LYS A 35 7.59 17.79 0.32
N THR A 36 8.47 17.71 1.31
CA THR A 36 8.69 16.48 2.09
C THR A 36 7.44 16.10 2.89
N ASN A 37 6.72 17.08 3.44
CA ASN A 37 5.49 16.85 4.20
C ASN A 37 4.39 16.24 3.33
N PHE A 38 4.32 16.59 2.04
CA PHE A 38 3.41 15.95 1.08
C PHE A 38 3.69 14.44 0.97
N PHE A 39 4.96 14.05 0.73
CA PHE A 39 5.32 12.64 0.62
C PHE A 39 5.11 11.86 1.91
N GLU A 40 5.39 12.48 3.06
CA GLU A 40 5.14 11.87 4.37
C GLU A 40 3.64 11.72 4.67
N ALA A 41 2.80 12.65 4.24
CA ALA A 41 1.34 12.54 4.36
C ALA A 41 0.81 11.37 3.53
N VAL A 42 1.29 11.22 2.29
CA VAL A 42 0.97 10.05 1.46
C VAL A 42 1.50 8.76 2.10
N SER A 43 2.72 8.76 2.62
CA SER A 43 3.26 7.60 3.36
C SER A 43 2.40 7.23 4.57
N TRP A 44 1.95 8.24 5.33
CA TRP A 44 1.05 8.04 6.47
C TRP A 44 -0.29 7.44 6.04
N PHE A 45 -0.84 7.88 4.90
CA PHE A 45 -2.05 7.31 4.32
C PHE A 45 -1.95 5.79 4.12
N TYR A 46 -0.80 5.26 3.71
CA TYR A 46 -0.61 3.81 3.56
C TYR A 46 -0.35 3.11 4.90
N ASN A 47 0.45 3.69 5.79
CA ASN A 47 0.89 3.04 7.03
C ASN A 47 -0.17 3.02 8.15
N GLY A 48 -0.94 4.09 8.34
CA GLY A 48 -2.06 4.11 9.30
C GLY A 48 -1.66 4.17 10.77
N ASN A 49 -0.47 4.69 11.04
CA ASN A 49 0.01 4.89 12.40
C ASN A 49 -0.70 6.09 13.05
N ALA A 50 -0.78 6.11 14.38
CA ALA A 50 -1.25 7.28 15.10
C ALA A 50 -0.28 8.47 14.84
N LEU A 51 -0.84 9.66 14.61
CA LEU A 51 -0.04 10.86 14.40
C LEU A 51 0.53 11.37 15.72
N SER A 52 1.82 11.67 15.73
CA SER A 52 2.45 12.44 16.80
C SER A 52 2.11 13.93 16.69
N ALA A 53 2.31 14.68 17.79
CA ALA A 53 1.96 16.09 17.83
C ALA A 53 2.68 16.94 16.76
N ASP A 54 3.91 16.59 16.39
CA ASP A 54 4.67 17.26 15.33
C ASP A 54 4.13 16.99 13.92
N GLN A 55 3.35 15.92 13.73
CA GLN A 55 2.76 15.59 12.44
C GLN A 55 1.41 16.28 12.21
N LYS A 56 0.80 16.82 13.26
CA LYS A 56 -0.45 17.60 13.16
C LYS A 56 -0.17 19.04 12.77
N PHE A 57 -1.10 19.64 12.02
CA PHE A 57 -0.98 21.04 11.64
C PHE A 57 -0.84 21.96 12.85
N GLN A 58 0.22 22.77 12.83
CA GLN A 58 0.58 23.67 13.94
C GLN A 58 0.68 22.99 15.31
N ARG A 59 0.87 21.67 15.38
CA ARG A 59 0.81 20.88 16.62
C ARG A 59 -0.52 20.98 17.35
N ASN A 60 -1.60 21.32 16.64
CA ASN A 60 -2.93 21.43 17.21
C ASN A 60 -3.61 20.06 17.26
N ASN A 61 -3.85 19.56 18.47
CA ASN A 61 -4.48 18.26 18.68
C ASN A 61 -5.99 18.24 18.39
N SER A 62 -6.63 19.40 18.34
CA SER A 62 -8.07 19.55 18.10
C SER A 62 -8.43 19.50 16.62
N LEU A 63 -7.47 19.70 15.71
CA LEU A 63 -7.70 19.61 14.28
C LEU A 63 -7.63 18.15 13.82
N GLU A 64 -8.61 17.75 13.01
CA GLU A 64 -8.57 16.48 12.30
C GLU A 64 -7.59 16.59 11.12
N THR A 65 -6.61 15.70 11.10
CA THR A 65 -5.74 15.50 9.95
C THR A 65 -6.35 14.43 9.05
N SER A 66 -6.43 14.69 7.75
CA SER A 66 -6.91 13.68 6.81
C SER A 66 -6.15 13.70 5.50
N VAL A 67 -6.03 12.52 4.89
CA VAL A 67 -5.45 12.35 3.55
C VAL A 67 -6.44 11.54 2.74
N THR A 68 -6.83 12.10 1.60
CA THR A 68 -7.75 11.52 0.64
C THR A 68 -7.01 11.27 -0.66
N VAL A 69 -7.10 10.06 -1.18
CA VAL A 69 -6.43 9.64 -2.40
C VAL A 69 -7.48 9.11 -3.37
N GLU A 70 -7.53 9.68 -4.55
CA GLU A 70 -8.33 9.18 -5.67
C GLU A 70 -7.48 8.26 -6.53
N PHE A 71 -8.01 7.08 -6.82
CA PHE A 71 -7.39 6.10 -7.71
C PHE A 71 -8.22 5.96 -8.98
N SER A 72 -7.53 5.88 -10.13
CA SER A 72 -8.10 5.61 -11.46
C SER A 72 -7.64 4.26 -12.00
N ASN A 73 -8.30 3.76 -13.05
CA ASN A 73 -8.07 2.42 -13.64
C ASN A 73 -8.25 1.32 -12.59
N VAL A 74 -9.34 1.44 -11.82
CA VAL A 74 -9.71 0.61 -10.68
C VAL A 74 -10.18 -0.77 -11.15
N GLN A 75 -10.86 -0.84 -12.29
CA GLN A 75 -11.31 -2.12 -12.87
C GLN A 75 -10.11 -3.01 -13.24
N HIS A 76 -9.08 -2.43 -13.84
CA HIS A 76 -7.81 -3.13 -14.08
C HIS A 76 -7.14 -3.57 -12.78
N GLY A 77 -7.28 -2.81 -11.69
CA GLY A 77 -6.79 -3.22 -10.36
C GLY A 77 -7.53 -4.44 -9.83
N LEU A 78 -8.85 -4.48 -10.01
CA LEU A 78 -9.71 -5.61 -9.62
C LEU A 78 -9.39 -6.89 -10.39
N GLU A 79 -9.13 -6.81 -11.69
CA GLU A 79 -8.82 -7.98 -12.52
C GLU A 79 -7.51 -8.66 -12.12
N ASN A 80 -6.52 -7.87 -11.69
CA ASN A 80 -5.19 -8.35 -11.31
C ASN A 80 -5.06 -8.70 -9.80
N MET A 81 -6.17 -8.66 -9.06
CA MET A 81 -6.18 -8.94 -7.62
C MET A 81 -6.00 -10.44 -7.37
N ARG A 82 -5.03 -10.81 -6.52
CA ARG A 82 -4.62 -12.21 -6.33
C ARG A 82 -5.60 -13.02 -5.47
N ALA A 83 -6.23 -12.39 -4.48
CA ALA A 83 -7.15 -13.06 -3.58
C ALA A 83 -8.60 -12.95 -4.07
N GLU A 84 -9.14 -14.00 -4.69
CA GLU A 84 -10.51 -14.06 -5.25
C GLU A 84 -11.60 -13.65 -4.24
N GLY A 85 -11.44 -14.03 -2.97
CA GLY A 85 -12.37 -13.65 -1.90
C GLY A 85 -12.36 -12.16 -1.57
N ASN A 86 -11.20 -11.49 -1.69
CA ASN A 86 -11.11 -10.04 -1.52
C ASN A 86 -11.60 -9.33 -2.78
N GLN A 87 -11.28 -9.86 -3.97
CA GLN A 87 -11.74 -9.35 -5.26
C GLN A 87 -13.26 -9.24 -5.30
N THR A 88 -13.98 -10.28 -4.87
CA THR A 88 -15.46 -10.28 -4.85
C THR A 88 -16.01 -9.21 -3.91
N LYS A 89 -15.42 -9.03 -2.72
CA LYS A 89 -15.83 -8.00 -1.76
C LYS A 89 -15.65 -6.59 -2.32
N ILE A 90 -14.49 -6.33 -2.93
CA ILE A 90 -14.19 -5.02 -3.51
C ILE A 90 -15.09 -4.78 -4.74
N ARG A 91 -15.27 -5.78 -5.61
CA ARG A 91 -16.16 -5.68 -6.79
C ARG A 91 -17.60 -5.35 -6.41
N ASN A 92 -18.14 -5.95 -5.35
CA ASN A 92 -19.49 -5.64 -4.86
C ASN A 92 -19.67 -4.20 -4.40
N ILE A 93 -18.58 -3.55 -3.96
CA ILE A 93 -18.60 -2.16 -3.49
C ILE A 93 -18.37 -1.19 -4.66
N ILE A 94 -17.34 -1.45 -5.48
CA ILE A 94 -16.93 -0.60 -6.60
C ILE A 94 -17.93 -0.65 -7.77
N GLY A 95 -18.57 -1.81 -8.00
CA GLY A 95 -19.45 -2.03 -9.13
C GLY A 95 -18.72 -1.77 -10.45
N ASN A 96 -19.30 -0.91 -11.29
CA ASN A 96 -18.77 -0.54 -12.61
C ASN A 96 -17.98 0.77 -12.60
N SER A 97 -17.69 1.36 -11.42
CA SER A 97 -16.91 2.59 -11.34
C SER A 97 -15.45 2.32 -11.67
N ASP A 98 -14.81 3.19 -12.45
CA ASP A 98 -13.37 3.11 -12.71
C ASP A 98 -12.53 4.12 -11.90
N SER A 99 -13.20 4.89 -11.03
CA SER A 99 -12.57 5.73 -10.00
C SER A 99 -13.06 5.35 -8.61
N VAL A 100 -12.17 5.43 -7.63
CA VAL A 100 -12.46 5.23 -6.21
C VAL A 100 -11.68 6.23 -5.37
N VAL A 101 -12.36 6.85 -4.41
CA VAL A 101 -11.75 7.79 -3.47
C VAL A 101 -11.60 7.09 -2.13
N VAL A 102 -10.41 7.16 -1.55
CA VAL A 102 -10.11 6.56 -0.25
C VAL A 102 -9.59 7.62 0.69
N LYS A 103 -10.26 7.80 1.83
CA LYS A 103 -9.90 8.75 2.87
C LYS A 103 -9.40 8.04 4.12
N ARG A 104 -8.30 8.53 4.70
CA ARG A 104 -7.82 8.18 6.03
C ARG A 104 -7.84 9.43 6.91
N SER A 105 -8.26 9.26 8.16
CA SER A 105 -8.42 10.33 9.16
C SER A 105 -7.62 10.01 10.42
N SER A 106 -7.13 11.05 11.10
CA SER A 106 -6.49 10.92 12.40
C SER A 106 -7.42 10.49 13.53
N ILE A 107 -8.74 10.58 13.33
CA ILE A 107 -9.75 10.13 14.33
C ILE A 107 -9.72 8.60 14.45
N ASP A 108 -9.67 7.90 13.31
CA ASP A 108 -9.51 6.45 13.24
C ASP A 108 -8.42 6.09 12.21
N PRO A 109 -7.14 6.20 12.58
CA PRO A 109 -6.02 6.06 11.63
C PRO A 109 -5.89 4.63 11.08
N LYS A 110 -6.50 3.64 11.74
CA LYS A 110 -6.49 2.26 11.27
C LYS A 110 -7.48 2.06 10.14
N LYS A 111 -8.65 2.72 10.21
CA LYS A 111 -9.69 2.59 9.19
C LYS A 111 -9.46 3.48 7.98
N ARG A 112 -10.01 3.04 6.86
CA ARG A 112 -10.18 3.84 5.65
C ARG A 112 -11.65 3.90 5.27
N VAL A 113 -12.06 5.08 4.82
CA VAL A 113 -13.39 5.34 4.28
C VAL A 113 -13.26 5.36 2.77
N ILE A 114 -14.18 4.69 2.07
CA ILE A 114 -14.23 4.70 0.62
C ILE A 114 -15.45 5.49 0.17
N GLU A 115 -15.26 6.27 -0.89
CA GLU A 115 -16.29 7.00 -1.57
C GLU A 115 -16.26 6.65 -3.06
N ILE A 116 -17.44 6.36 -3.62
CA ILE A 116 -17.64 6.03 -5.03
C ILE A 116 -18.75 6.92 -5.54
N ASN A 117 -18.48 7.68 -6.60
CA ASN A 117 -19.44 8.60 -7.21
C ASN A 117 -20.11 9.56 -6.20
N GLY A 118 -19.35 10.10 -5.23
CA GLY A 118 -19.90 11.00 -4.21
C GLY A 118 -20.55 10.32 -3.01
N THR A 119 -20.64 8.99 -2.98
CA THR A 119 -21.33 8.24 -1.92
C THR A 119 -20.37 7.40 -1.10
N VAL A 120 -20.42 7.55 0.22
CA VAL A 120 -19.62 6.76 1.16
C VAL A 120 -20.09 5.31 1.15
N ALA A 121 -19.17 4.39 0.81
CA ALA A 121 -19.43 2.96 0.82
C ALA A 121 -19.45 2.41 2.23
N LYS A 122 -20.35 1.44 2.49
CA LYS A 122 -20.34 0.69 3.75
C LYS A 122 -19.10 -0.20 3.81
N ASN A 123 -18.35 -0.11 4.91
CA ASN A 123 -17.14 -0.89 5.15
C ASN A 123 -17.49 -2.18 5.94
N PRO A 124 -17.54 -3.37 5.30
CA PRO A 124 -17.78 -4.63 6.00
C PRO A 124 -16.57 -5.10 6.82
N ALA A 125 -16.78 -6.01 7.78
CA ALA A 125 -15.68 -6.56 8.57
C ALA A 125 -14.59 -7.21 7.69
N GLY A 126 -13.31 -6.85 7.94
CA GLY A 126 -12.15 -7.37 7.20
C GLY A 126 -11.86 -6.66 5.87
N PHE A 127 -12.58 -5.60 5.53
CA PHE A 127 -12.37 -4.83 4.29
C PHE A 127 -11.02 -4.10 4.24
N ASP A 128 -10.49 -3.61 5.37
CA ASP A 128 -9.17 -2.95 5.39
C ASP A 128 -8.04 -3.90 4.95
N SER A 129 -8.17 -5.20 5.20
CA SER A 129 -7.24 -6.21 4.70
C SER A 129 -7.38 -6.38 3.18
N ALA A 130 -8.62 -6.45 2.69
CA ALA A 130 -8.90 -6.48 1.25
C ALA A 130 -8.39 -5.20 0.55
N LEU A 131 -8.45 -4.05 1.22
CA LEU A 131 -7.90 -2.79 0.71
C LEU A 131 -6.38 -2.81 0.59
N ASN A 132 -5.65 -3.48 1.49
CA ASN A 132 -4.20 -3.57 1.38
C ASN A 132 -3.76 -4.40 0.17
N ASP A 133 -4.55 -5.41 -0.20
CA ASP A 133 -4.33 -6.22 -1.42
C ASP A 133 -4.81 -5.47 -2.68
N PHE A 134 -5.82 -4.63 -2.52
CA PHE A 134 -6.41 -3.89 -3.64
C PHE A 134 -5.57 -2.66 -4.03
N LEU A 135 -5.14 -1.85 -3.07
CA LEU A 135 -4.42 -0.60 -3.29
C LEU A 135 -3.00 -0.85 -3.84
N PRO A 136 -2.48 0.05 -4.69
CA PRO A 136 -1.12 -0.12 -5.20
C PRO A 136 -0.12 0.05 -4.05
N LYS A 137 0.98 -0.70 -4.09
CA LYS A 137 2.07 -0.53 -3.11
C LYS A 137 2.70 0.85 -3.27
N PHE A 138 2.92 1.53 -2.15
CA PHE A 138 3.60 2.81 -2.11
C PHE A 138 4.99 2.65 -1.52
N GLU A 139 6.00 2.89 -2.36
CA GLU A 139 7.40 2.87 -1.95
C GLU A 139 7.92 4.31 -1.86
N TYR A 140 8.38 4.70 -0.66
CA TYR A 140 8.93 6.02 -0.41
C TYR A 140 10.44 5.95 -0.23
N ILE A 141 11.19 6.44 -1.22
CA ILE A 141 12.65 6.40 -1.23
C ILE A 141 13.19 7.77 -0.80
N HIS A 142 13.76 7.85 0.40
CA HIS A 142 14.44 9.04 0.90
C HIS A 142 15.97 8.89 0.85
N THR A 143 16.68 9.99 0.56
CA THR A 143 18.13 10.01 0.34
C THR A 143 18.96 9.45 1.49
N ARG A 144 18.53 9.63 2.74
CA ARG A 144 19.24 9.10 3.93
C ARG A 144 19.22 7.57 4.02
N GLN A 145 18.12 6.92 3.67
CA GLN A 145 18.00 5.45 3.73
C GLN A 145 18.74 4.78 2.55
N TYR A 146 18.76 5.44 1.39
CA TYR A 146 19.35 4.89 0.17
C TYR A 146 20.85 4.57 0.29
N TYR A 147 21.66 5.45 0.88
CA TYR A 147 23.12 5.24 0.96
C TYR A 147 23.52 4.07 1.87
N GLU A 148 22.86 3.90 3.01
CA GLU A 148 23.15 2.79 3.92
C GLU A 148 22.66 1.45 3.35
N GLU A 149 21.51 1.46 2.67
CA GLU A 149 20.93 0.27 2.05
C GLU A 149 21.67 -0.19 0.79
N LEU A 150 22.19 0.72 -0.04
CA LEU A 150 22.96 0.32 -1.23
C LEU A 150 24.23 -0.47 -0.91
N THR A 151 24.86 -0.19 0.25
CA THR A 151 26.09 -0.89 0.64
C THR A 151 25.85 -2.33 1.09
N LYS A 152 24.60 -2.71 1.36
CA LYS A 152 24.21 -4.04 1.85
C LYS A 152 23.07 -4.56 0.98
N TYR A 153 23.34 -5.50 0.07
CA TYR A 153 22.27 -6.18 -0.66
C TYR A 153 21.36 -6.92 0.33
N ASN A 154 20.28 -6.26 0.72
CA ASN A 154 19.31 -6.74 1.69
C ASN A 154 17.96 -6.78 0.99
N GLN A 155 17.20 -7.87 1.18
CA GLN A 155 15.84 -8.03 0.65
C GLN A 155 14.90 -6.88 1.04
N LYS A 156 15.20 -6.17 2.13
CA LYS A 156 14.45 -5.01 2.61
C LYS A 156 14.90 -3.67 2.03
N SER A 157 15.99 -3.62 1.26
CA SER A 157 16.44 -2.38 0.62
C SER A 157 15.47 -1.98 -0.50
N ALA A 158 15.38 -0.68 -0.81
CA ALA A 158 14.55 -0.21 -1.93
C ALA A 158 14.86 -0.94 -3.25
N VAL A 159 16.15 -1.14 -3.57
CA VAL A 159 16.58 -1.90 -4.76
C VAL A 159 16.17 -3.37 -4.67
N GLY A 160 16.35 -3.99 -3.50
CA GLY A 160 15.95 -5.37 -3.26
C GLY A 160 14.44 -5.57 -3.42
N ILE A 161 13.62 -4.66 -2.89
CA ILE A 161 12.16 -4.69 -3.02
C ILE A 161 11.75 -4.51 -4.48
N MET A 162 12.31 -3.54 -5.19
CA MET A 162 11.99 -3.29 -6.59
C MET A 162 12.35 -4.50 -7.46
N LEU A 163 13.56 -5.04 -7.33
CA LEU A 163 14.00 -6.20 -8.10
C LEU A 163 13.19 -7.44 -7.76
N SER A 164 12.93 -7.69 -6.48
CA SER A 164 12.11 -8.83 -6.04
C SER A 164 10.68 -8.70 -6.56
N SER A 165 10.10 -7.51 -6.56
CA SER A 165 8.74 -7.27 -7.08
C SER A 165 8.65 -7.53 -8.58
N VAL A 166 9.66 -7.09 -9.35
CA VAL A 166 9.72 -7.37 -10.80
C VAL A 166 9.89 -8.87 -11.06
N ILE A 167 10.79 -9.54 -10.33
CA ILE A 167 11.01 -10.98 -10.47
C ILE A 167 9.75 -11.76 -10.08
N GLU A 168 9.08 -11.39 -8.99
CA GLU A 168 7.82 -12.01 -8.57
C GLU A 168 6.76 -11.89 -9.67
N GLU A 169 6.63 -10.72 -10.28
CA GLU A 169 5.66 -10.51 -11.36
C GLU A 169 5.97 -11.38 -12.59
N ILE A 170 7.24 -11.42 -13.02
CA ILE A 170 7.68 -12.27 -14.14
C ILE A 170 7.44 -13.76 -13.84
N LEU A 171 7.78 -14.22 -12.63
CA LEU A 171 7.59 -15.61 -12.23
C LEU A 171 6.10 -15.97 -12.11
N ASN A 172 5.25 -15.01 -11.76
CA ASN A 172 3.81 -15.24 -11.68
C ASN A 172 3.16 -15.42 -13.06
N ASP A 173 3.77 -14.94 -14.14
CA ASP A 173 3.28 -15.23 -15.50
C ASP A 173 3.76 -16.59 -16.02
N ASP A 174 4.80 -17.17 -15.42
CA ASP A 174 5.38 -18.45 -15.84
C ASP A 174 4.48 -19.65 -15.43
N PRO A 175 3.98 -20.45 -16.40
CA PRO A 175 3.12 -21.61 -16.13
C PRO A 175 3.79 -22.70 -15.29
N LYS A 176 5.11 -22.89 -15.44
CA LYS A 176 5.87 -23.90 -14.68
C LYS A 176 6.01 -23.49 -13.23
N TYR A 177 6.21 -22.21 -12.96
CA TYR A 177 6.27 -21.69 -11.60
C TYR A 177 4.91 -21.78 -10.88
N LYS A 178 3.81 -21.50 -11.58
CA LYS A 178 2.44 -21.75 -11.05
C LYS A 178 2.24 -23.21 -10.66
N ALA A 179 2.62 -24.14 -11.54
CA ALA A 179 2.54 -25.58 -11.27
C ALA A 179 3.41 -25.99 -10.07
N PHE A 180 4.61 -25.45 -9.96
CA PHE A 180 5.51 -25.67 -8.83
C PHE A 180 4.90 -25.19 -7.50
N ARG A 181 4.31 -23.99 -7.43
CA ARG A 181 3.64 -23.50 -6.21
C ARG A 181 2.42 -24.33 -5.81
N GLY A 182 1.69 -24.88 -6.78
CA GLY A 182 0.54 -25.76 -6.52
C GLY A 182 0.94 -27.12 -5.93
N CYS A 183 2.15 -27.58 -6.20
CA CYS A 183 2.74 -28.76 -5.60
C CYS A 183 3.19 -28.44 -4.16
N LYS A 184 2.28 -28.52 -3.18
CA LYS A 184 2.71 -28.66 -1.78
C LYS A 184 3.46 -29.99 -1.67
N PRO A 185 4.76 -30.02 -1.33
CA PRO A 185 5.40 -31.28 -1.00
C PRO A 185 4.70 -31.82 0.24
N GLU A 186 4.13 -33.02 0.16
CA GLU A 186 3.81 -33.79 1.35
C GLU A 186 5.09 -33.88 2.19
N PRO A 187 5.04 -33.61 3.51
CA PRO A 187 6.20 -33.81 4.36
C PRO A 187 6.55 -35.30 4.30
N GLN A 188 7.58 -35.65 3.54
CA GLN A 188 8.15 -36.98 3.56
C GLN A 188 8.64 -37.21 4.99
N LYS A 189 7.90 -38.04 5.74
CA LYS A 189 8.35 -38.56 7.02
C LYS A 189 9.65 -39.30 6.76
N ILE A 190 10.75 -38.73 7.22
CA ILE A 190 12.04 -39.43 7.29
C ILE A 190 11.80 -40.63 8.23
N PRO A 191 11.92 -41.88 7.76
CA PRO A 191 11.79 -43.03 8.67
C PRO A 191 12.93 -42.98 9.68
N SER A 192 12.58 -43.02 10.96
CA SER A 192 13.53 -43.12 12.06
C SER A 192 14.42 -44.37 11.86
N PRO A 193 15.75 -44.27 11.95
CA PRO A 193 16.60 -45.45 11.87
C PRO A 193 16.31 -46.34 13.09
N GLN A 194 15.77 -47.53 12.86
CA GLN A 194 15.70 -48.56 13.89
C GLN A 194 17.12 -49.06 14.15
N LEU A 195 17.71 -48.66 15.28
CA LEU A 195 18.93 -49.26 15.81
C LEU A 195 18.60 -50.71 16.21
N GLN A 196 19.03 -51.67 15.39
CA GLN A 196 19.12 -53.07 15.83
C GLN A 196 20.37 -53.23 16.71
N PRO A 197 20.26 -53.80 17.92
CA PRO A 197 21.43 -54.14 18.71
C PRO A 197 22.14 -55.34 18.07
N CYS A 198 23.45 -55.21 17.84
CA CYS A 198 24.31 -56.34 17.47
C CYS A 198 24.23 -57.42 18.58
N GLN A 199 23.90 -58.65 18.18
CA GLN A 199 24.12 -59.84 19.01
C GLN A 199 25.57 -60.32 18.87
#